data_AF-A0A2N3F841-F1
#
_entry.id   AF-A0A2N3F841-F1
#
_cell.length_a   1.000
_cell.length_b   1.000
_cell.length_c   1.000
_cell.angle_alpha   90.00
_cell.angle_beta   90.00
_cell.angle_gamma   90.00
#
_symmetry.space_group_name_H-M   'P 1'
#
loop_
_entity.id
_entity.type
_entity.pdbx_description
1 polymer ?
#
loop_
_entity_poly.entity_id
_entity_poly.type
_entity_poly.pdbx_seq_one_letter_code
_entity_poly.pdbx_strand_id
1 'polypeptide(L)'
;MREHDALSKSLAISGTLLLAVPLVAPFVLGLLMMGRLGGFRLDYLMPFEIYPVTVVAMVLVLWVSLRSHIRRGAVAAAIAVMLGGIVLMGVSAQVTGIANSAVHLETWRYVLTSALAAISILGQVALIVEGWLLTRDLSHMTGDPATPLTPAPGA
;
A
#
# COMPACT_ATOMS: atom_id res chain seq x y z
N MET A 1 18.75 -24.64 0.13
CA MET A 1 17.69 -23.82 0.76
C MET A 1 17.54 -22.43 0.09
N ARG A 2 17.65 -22.30 -1.26
CA ARG A 2 17.70 -20.98 -1.95
C ARG A 2 16.39 -20.56 -2.64
N GLU A 3 15.56 -21.50 -3.07
CA GLU A 3 14.36 -21.20 -3.86
C GLU A 3 13.26 -20.54 -3.04
N HIS A 4 13.07 -20.96 -1.78
CA HIS A 4 12.03 -20.42 -0.92
C HIS A 4 12.24 -18.95 -0.54
N ASP A 5 13.50 -18.51 -0.43
CA ASP A 5 13.82 -17.09 -0.18
C ASP A 5 13.67 -16.25 -1.44
N ALA A 6 14.08 -16.77 -2.61
CA ALA A 6 13.89 -16.10 -3.89
C ALA A 6 12.39 -15.88 -4.21
N LEU A 7 11.55 -16.89 -3.94
CA LEU A 7 10.09 -16.79 -4.09
C LEU A 7 9.47 -15.78 -3.12
N SER A 8 9.90 -15.77 -1.86
CA SER A 8 9.38 -14.81 -0.88
C SER A 8 9.74 -13.37 -1.26
N LYS A 9 10.96 -13.16 -1.79
CA LYS A 9 11.41 -11.87 -2.30
C LYS A 9 10.63 -11.42 -3.53
N SER A 10 10.40 -12.29 -4.51
CA SER A 10 9.64 -11.94 -5.71
C SER A 10 8.17 -11.62 -5.39
N LEU A 11 7.57 -12.34 -4.42
CA LEU A 11 6.23 -12.02 -3.92
C LEU A 11 6.18 -10.68 -3.19
N ALA A 12 7.17 -10.37 -2.34
CA ALA A 12 7.22 -9.08 -1.65
C ALA A 12 7.37 -7.92 -2.64
N ILE A 13 8.23 -8.07 -3.65
CA ILE A 13 8.41 -7.08 -4.72
C ILE A 13 7.11 -6.89 -5.50
N SER A 14 6.52 -7.98 -5.98
CA SER A 14 5.30 -7.92 -6.79
C SER A 14 4.15 -7.32 -5.99
N GLY A 15 3.95 -7.75 -4.73
CA GLY A 15 2.94 -7.18 -3.85
C GLY A 15 3.15 -5.68 -3.60
N THR A 16 4.39 -5.25 -3.38
CA THR A 16 4.71 -3.83 -3.17
C THR A 16 4.43 -2.99 -4.42
N LEU A 17 4.81 -3.49 -5.60
CA LEU A 17 4.53 -2.83 -6.87
C LEU A 17 3.02 -2.76 -7.16
N LEU A 18 2.28 -3.85 -6.92
CA LEU A 18 0.83 -3.86 -7.11
C LEU A 18 0.12 -2.89 -6.16
N LEU A 19 0.60 -2.71 -4.92
CA LEU A 19 0.06 -1.71 -3.98
C LEU A 19 0.24 -0.27 -4.49
N ALA A 20 1.28 0.01 -5.28
CA ALA A 20 1.52 1.31 -5.86
C ALA A 20 0.62 1.61 -7.08
N VAL A 21 0.09 0.58 -7.76
CA VAL A 21 -0.73 0.74 -8.97
C VAL A 21 -1.95 1.64 -8.75
N PRO A 22 -2.85 1.40 -7.77
CA PRO A 22 -4.01 2.26 -7.56
C PRO A 22 -3.65 3.69 -7.16
N LEU A 23 -2.47 3.90 -6.57
CA LEU A 23 -2.00 5.23 -6.16
C LEU A 23 -1.46 6.03 -7.35
N VAL A 24 -0.79 5.36 -8.29
CA VAL A 24 -0.15 5.97 -9.46
C VAL A 24 -1.11 6.08 -10.66
N ALA A 25 -2.09 5.17 -10.76
CA ALA A 25 -3.00 5.07 -11.91
C ALA A 25 -3.73 6.39 -12.25
N PRO A 26 -4.31 7.16 -11.29
CA PRO A 26 -5.00 8.41 -11.61
C PRO A 26 -4.08 9.43 -12.28
N PHE A 27 -2.81 9.49 -11.85
CA PHE A 27 -1.83 10.42 -12.41
C PHE A 27 -1.40 10.01 -13.82
N VAL A 28 -1.11 8.72 -14.02
CA VAL A 28 -0.71 8.19 -15.33
C VAL A 28 -1.85 8.34 -16.33
N LEU A 29 -3.08 7.96 -15.97
CA LEU A 29 -4.21 8.07 -16.88
C LEU A 29 -4.60 9.52 -17.13
N GLY A 30 -4.55 10.37 -16.11
CA GLY A 30 -4.76 11.82 -16.25
C GLY A 30 -3.77 12.44 -17.24
N LEU A 31 -2.50 12.03 -17.19
CA LEU A 31 -1.47 12.51 -18.12
C LEU A 31 -1.70 12.00 -19.55
N LEU A 32 -2.02 10.71 -19.71
CA LEU A 32 -2.31 10.11 -21.03
C LEU A 32 -3.56 10.73 -21.68
N MET A 33 -4.55 11.09 -20.87
CA MET A 33 -5.82 11.67 -21.31
C MET A 33 -5.75 13.18 -21.56
N MET A 34 -4.70 13.85 -21.10
CA MET A 34 -4.53 15.30 -21.21
C MET A 34 -4.60 15.79 -22.66
N GLY A 35 -4.00 15.05 -23.60
CA GLY A 35 -4.04 15.37 -25.03
C GLY A 35 -5.39 15.09 -25.72
N ARG A 36 -6.29 14.30 -25.11
CA ARG A 36 -7.58 13.91 -25.68
C ARG A 36 -8.76 14.71 -25.15
N LEU A 37 -8.70 15.12 -23.88
CA LEU A 37 -9.81 15.78 -23.17
C LEU A 37 -9.60 17.29 -22.97
N GLY A 38 -8.52 17.87 -23.51
CA GLY A 38 -8.25 19.31 -23.45
C GLY A 38 -7.81 19.80 -22.06
N GLY A 39 -7.33 18.92 -21.18
CA GLY A 39 -6.88 19.26 -19.83
C GLY A 39 -6.58 18.04 -18.97
N PHE A 40 -5.85 18.26 -17.87
CA PHE A 40 -5.54 17.21 -16.90
C PHE A 40 -6.76 16.96 -16.00
N ARG A 41 -7.36 15.77 -16.12
CA ARG A 41 -8.49 15.33 -15.28
C ARG A 41 -8.03 14.16 -14.43
N LEU A 42 -8.03 14.34 -13.11
CA LEU A 42 -7.84 13.27 -12.15
C LEU A 42 -9.18 12.57 -11.91
N ASP A 43 -9.27 11.32 -12.32
CA ASP A 43 -10.37 10.47 -11.90
C ASP A 43 -10.12 10.00 -10.47
N TYR A 44 -10.81 10.66 -9.52
CA TYR A 44 -10.66 10.38 -8.10
C TYR A 44 -11.42 9.10 -7.68
N LEU A 45 -12.29 8.55 -8.53
CA LEU A 45 -13.06 7.32 -8.26
C LEU A 45 -12.35 6.06 -8.73
N MET A 46 -11.47 6.16 -9.73
CA MET A 46 -10.69 5.04 -10.27
C MET A 46 -9.88 4.23 -9.23
N PRO A 47 -9.25 4.82 -8.19
CA PRO A 47 -8.56 4.03 -7.16
C PRO A 47 -9.48 2.99 -6.49
N PHE A 48 -10.78 3.28 -6.42
CA PHE A 48 -11.78 2.39 -5.85
C PHE A 48 -12.17 1.25 -6.80
N GLU A 49 -12.13 1.48 -8.12
CA GLU A 49 -12.38 0.46 -9.15
C GLU A 49 -11.23 -0.56 -9.21
N ILE A 50 -10.00 -0.09 -9.01
CA ILE A 50 -8.78 -0.90 -9.00
C ILE A 50 -8.50 -1.49 -7.60
N TYR A 51 -9.33 -1.17 -6.60
CA TYR A 51 -9.14 -1.60 -5.21
C TYR A 51 -8.99 -3.12 -5.00
N PRO A 52 -9.62 -4.02 -5.79
CA PRO A 52 -9.34 -5.46 -5.71
C PRO A 52 -7.85 -5.80 -5.89
N VAL A 53 -7.12 -5.03 -6.71
CA VAL A 53 -5.66 -5.17 -6.87
C VAL A 53 -4.95 -4.85 -5.56
N THR A 54 -5.34 -3.79 -4.85
CA THR A 54 -4.81 -3.43 -3.53
C THR A 54 -4.99 -4.58 -2.54
N VAL A 55 -6.15 -5.23 -2.53
CA VAL A 55 -6.45 -6.35 -1.62
C VAL A 55 -5.54 -7.55 -1.91
N VAL A 56 -5.38 -7.93 -3.18
CA VAL A 56 -4.47 -9.02 -3.57
C VAL A 56 -3.04 -8.68 -3.14
N ALA A 57 -2.60 -7.46 -3.42
CA ALA A 57 -1.26 -6.98 -3.11
C ALA A 57 -0.98 -6.96 -1.60
N MET A 58 -1.95 -6.49 -0.82
CA MET A 58 -1.93 -6.50 0.64
C MET A 58 -1.78 -7.92 1.19
N VAL A 59 -2.56 -8.88 0.67
CA VAL A 59 -2.48 -10.28 1.10
C VAL A 59 -1.11 -10.87 0.78
N LEU A 60 -0.52 -10.55 -0.37
CA LEU A 60 0.83 -11.01 -0.72
C LEU A 60 1.88 -10.47 0.26
N VAL A 61 1.88 -9.17 0.54
CA VAL A 61 2.85 -8.56 1.48
C VAL A 61 2.66 -9.08 2.90
N LEU A 62 1.41 -9.19 3.36
CA LEU A 62 1.10 -9.77 4.67
C LEU A 62 1.53 -11.23 4.76
N TRP A 63 1.25 -12.04 3.74
CA TRP A 63 1.63 -13.45 3.69
C TRP A 63 3.15 -13.61 3.79
N VAL A 64 3.92 -12.83 3.03
CA VAL A 64 5.39 -12.89 3.10
C VAL A 64 5.89 -12.43 4.47
N SER A 65 5.35 -11.36 5.03
CA SER A 65 5.70 -10.87 6.38
C SER A 65 5.40 -11.91 7.46
N LEU A 66 4.25 -12.57 7.38
CA LEU A 66 3.88 -13.65 8.27
C LEU A 66 4.81 -14.85 8.09
N ARG A 67 5.03 -15.33 6.86
CA ARG A 67 5.90 -16.48 6.61
C ARG A 67 7.34 -16.26 7.04
N SER A 68 7.89 -15.07 6.81
CA SER A 68 9.29 -14.73 7.14
C SER A 68 9.50 -14.32 8.59
N HIS A 69 8.43 -14.09 9.35
CA HIS A 69 8.49 -13.54 10.71
C HIS A 69 9.05 -12.11 10.80
N ILE A 70 9.19 -11.41 9.67
CA ILE A 70 9.79 -10.07 9.59
C ILE A 70 8.71 -9.00 9.50
N ARG A 71 8.85 -7.94 10.30
CA ARG A 71 8.01 -6.71 10.26
C ARG A 71 6.49 -6.92 10.38
N ARG A 72 6.04 -8.06 10.91
CA ARG A 72 4.60 -8.41 11.07
C ARG A 72 3.77 -7.32 11.72
N GLY A 73 4.27 -6.75 12.82
CA GLY A 73 3.55 -5.71 13.56
C GLY A 73 3.36 -4.44 12.74
N ALA A 74 4.39 -4.02 12.01
CA ALA A 74 4.35 -2.80 11.22
C ALA A 74 3.52 -2.98 9.93
N VAL A 75 3.64 -4.13 9.25
CA VAL A 75 2.75 -4.50 8.13
C VAL A 75 1.29 -4.58 8.58
N ALA A 76 1.01 -5.28 9.69
CA ALA A 76 -0.35 -5.38 10.21
C ALA A 76 -0.92 -4.02 10.65
N ALA A 77 -0.12 -3.15 11.27
CA ALA A 77 -0.53 -1.80 11.63
C ALA A 77 -0.86 -0.94 10.40
N ALA A 78 -0.02 -0.98 9.36
CA ALA A 78 -0.28 -0.26 8.11
C ALA A 78 -1.58 -0.74 7.43
N ILE A 79 -1.82 -2.05 7.42
CA ILE A 79 -3.07 -2.65 6.94
C ILE A 79 -4.27 -2.19 7.79
N ALA A 80 -4.15 -2.20 9.11
CA ALA A 80 -5.22 -1.78 10.01
C ALA A 80 -5.58 -0.30 9.80
N VAL A 81 -4.59 0.58 9.61
CA VAL A 81 -4.82 2.00 9.31
C VAL A 81 -5.49 2.16 7.94
N MET A 82 -4.99 1.46 6.92
CA MET A 82 -5.54 1.53 5.56
C MET A 82 -7.00 1.08 5.52
N LEU A 83 -7.30 -0.12 6.02
CA LEU A 83 -8.65 -0.69 6.03
C LEU A 83 -9.57 0.06 7.00
N GLY A 84 -9.07 0.41 8.18
CA GLY A 84 -9.81 1.20 9.17
C GLY A 84 -10.25 2.55 8.60
N GLY A 85 -9.36 3.24 7.88
CA GLY A 85 -9.69 4.48 7.18
C GLY A 85 -10.83 4.33 6.18
N ILE A 86 -10.81 3.27 5.35
CA ILE A 86 -11.88 3.00 4.37
C ILE A 86 -13.20 2.63 5.02
N VAL A 87 -13.17 1.75 6.03
CA VAL A 87 -14.39 1.34 6.73
C VAL A 87 -15.03 2.55 7.42
N LEU A 88 -14.22 3.35 8.13
CA LEU A 88 -14.71 4.56 8.80
C LEU A 88 -15.20 5.60 7.79
N MET A 89 -14.52 5.75 6.65
CA MET A 89 -14.96 6.63 5.56
C MET A 89 -16.34 6.21 5.05
N GLY A 90 -16.54 4.92 4.77
CA GLY A 90 -17.83 4.38 4.31
C GLY A 90 -18.93 4.59 5.34
N VAL A 91 -18.68 4.26 6.62
CA VAL A 91 -19.64 4.49 7.71
C VAL A 91 -19.96 5.99 7.84
N SER A 92 -18.96 6.86 7.79
CA SER A 92 -19.12 8.31 7.84
C SER A 92 -20.01 8.81 6.70
N ALA A 93 -19.78 8.36 5.46
CA ALA A 93 -20.57 8.77 4.30
C ALA A 93 -22.05 8.37 4.42
N GLN A 94 -22.34 7.19 4.98
CA GLN A 94 -23.70 6.72 5.22
C GLN A 94 -24.40 7.51 6.33
N VAL A 95 -23.71 7.74 7.46
CA VAL A 95 -24.28 8.43 8.64
C VAL A 95 -24.49 9.92 8.39
N THR A 96 -23.56 10.57 7.68
CA THR A 96 -23.63 12.01 7.39
C THR A 96 -24.58 12.36 6.26
N GLY A 97 -25.05 11.35 5.51
CA GLY A 97 -25.95 11.53 4.37
C GLY A 97 -25.26 12.07 3.11
N ILE A 98 -23.91 12.08 3.05
CA ILE A 98 -23.17 12.46 1.82
C ILE A 98 -23.50 11.51 0.66
N ALA A 99 -23.84 10.26 0.97
CA ALA A 99 -24.31 9.30 -0.01
C ALA A 99 -25.72 9.61 -0.56
N ASN A 100 -26.45 10.57 0.04
CA ASN A 100 -27.80 10.93 -0.37
C ASN A 100 -27.82 12.32 -1.02
N SER A 101 -28.23 12.38 -2.29
CA SER A 101 -28.30 13.63 -3.06
C SER A 101 -29.36 14.62 -2.59
N ALA A 102 -30.28 14.19 -1.70
CA ALA A 102 -31.35 15.02 -1.16
C ALA A 102 -30.94 15.84 0.08
N VAL A 103 -29.76 15.62 0.64
CA VAL A 103 -29.31 16.30 1.88
C VAL A 103 -28.45 17.51 1.51
N HIS A 104 -28.75 18.67 2.11
CA HIS A 104 -27.91 19.85 1.97
C HIS A 104 -26.54 19.57 2.62
N LEU A 105 -25.48 19.61 1.82
CA LEU A 105 -24.16 19.15 2.24
C LEU A 105 -23.43 20.23 3.04
N GLU A 106 -23.45 20.13 4.36
CA GLU A 106 -22.64 20.97 5.23
C GLU A 106 -21.15 20.64 5.08
N THR A 107 -20.30 21.68 5.00
CA THR A 107 -18.86 21.57 4.70
C THR A 107 -18.09 20.65 5.66
N TRP A 108 -18.46 20.60 6.94
CA TRP A 108 -17.76 19.77 7.94
C TRP A 108 -17.89 18.27 7.67
N ARG A 109 -19.00 17.83 7.05
CA ARG A 109 -19.25 16.42 6.71
C ARG A 109 -18.26 15.96 5.65
N TYR A 110 -18.05 16.79 4.63
CA TYR A 110 -17.02 16.56 3.61
C TYR A 110 -15.61 16.49 4.21
N VAL A 111 -15.25 17.43 5.09
CA VAL A 111 -13.93 17.45 5.73
C VAL A 111 -13.66 16.13 6.48
N LEU A 112 -14.64 15.62 7.23
CA LEU A 112 -14.51 14.36 7.95
C LEU A 112 -14.27 13.18 7.00
N THR A 113 -15.14 13.00 5.99
CA THR A 113 -15.03 11.87 5.06
C THR A 113 -13.73 11.95 4.22
N SER A 114 -13.34 13.15 3.79
CA SER A 114 -12.06 13.36 3.10
C SER A 114 -10.85 13.10 4.00
N ALA A 115 -10.91 13.45 5.28
CA ALA A 115 -9.83 13.14 6.23
C ALA A 115 -9.67 11.62 6.43
N LEU A 116 -10.77 10.88 6.52
CA LEU A 116 -10.74 9.41 6.63
C LEU A 116 -10.20 8.75 5.36
N ALA A 117 -10.55 9.29 4.19
CA ALA A 117 -9.95 8.87 2.92
C ALA A 117 -8.43 9.11 2.92
N ALA A 118 -7.99 10.29 3.37
CA ALA A 118 -6.56 10.60 3.48
C ALA A 118 -5.82 9.66 4.43
N ILE A 119 -6.42 9.33 5.59
CA ILE A 119 -5.84 8.35 6.53
C ILE A 119 -5.67 6.98 5.87
N SER A 120 -6.66 6.53 5.09
CA SER A 120 -6.53 5.27 4.37
C SER A 120 -5.38 5.28 3.36
N ILE A 121 -5.26 6.37 2.58
CA ILE A 121 -4.15 6.56 1.63
C ILE A 121 -2.80 6.56 2.36
N LEU A 122 -2.69 7.23 3.50
CA LEU A 122 -1.47 7.21 4.33
C LEU A 122 -1.14 5.79 4.82
N GLY A 123 -2.16 5.01 5.21
CA GLY A 123 -1.98 3.59 5.54
C GLY A 123 -1.48 2.77 4.36
N GLN A 124 -2.00 3.00 3.15
CA GLN A 124 -1.54 2.35 1.93
C GLN A 124 -0.08 2.73 1.59
N VAL A 125 0.27 4.02 1.70
CA VAL A 125 1.66 4.49 1.50
C VAL A 125 2.59 3.86 2.52
N ALA A 126 2.20 3.81 3.79
CA ALA A 126 2.95 3.10 4.82
C ALA A 126 3.14 1.63 4.46
N LEU A 127 2.11 0.94 3.97
CA LEU A 127 2.21 -0.47 3.56
C LEU A 127 3.17 -0.68 2.38
N ILE A 128 3.22 0.26 1.42
CA ILE A 128 4.21 0.23 0.32
C ILE A 128 5.63 0.37 0.88
N VAL A 129 5.87 1.33 1.78
CA VAL A 129 7.17 1.52 2.44
C VAL A 129 7.55 0.25 3.22
N GLU A 130 6.59 -0.32 3.94
CA GLU A 130 6.78 -1.54 4.71
C GLU A 130 7.14 -2.74 3.82
N GLY A 131 6.50 -2.88 2.65
CA GLY A 131 6.82 -3.90 1.65
C GLY A 131 8.22 -3.76 1.05
N TRP A 132 8.68 -2.53 0.84
CA TRP A 132 10.05 -2.24 0.40
C TRP A 132 11.11 -2.59 1.42
N LEU A 133 10.89 -2.18 2.66
CA LEU A 133 11.79 -2.54 3.76
C LEU A 133 11.77 -4.05 4.03
N LEU A 134 10.62 -4.73 3.93
CA LEU A 134 10.54 -6.19 4.00
C LEU A 134 11.40 -6.86 2.91
N THR A 135 11.34 -6.36 1.68
CA THR A 135 12.17 -6.86 0.56
C THR A 135 13.66 -6.67 0.83
N ARG A 136 14.04 -5.53 1.40
CA ARG A 136 15.43 -5.23 1.76
C ARG A 136 15.92 -6.17 2.87
N ASP A 137 15.13 -6.35 3.92
CA ASP A 137 15.51 -7.19 5.06
C ASP A 137 15.65 -8.67 4.64
N LEU A 138 14.75 -9.16 3.77
CA LEU A 138 14.89 -10.48 3.14
C LEU A 138 16.17 -10.63 2.32
N SER A 139 16.63 -9.56 1.68
CA SER A 139 17.87 -9.58 0.90
C SER A 139 19.13 -9.63 1.76
N HIS A 140 19.11 -9.02 2.95
CA HIS A 140 20.22 -9.12 3.90
C HIS A 140 20.35 -10.53 4.48
N MET A 141 19.23 -11.21 4.74
CA MET A 141 19.24 -12.59 5.25
C MET A 141 19.74 -13.61 4.23
N THR A 142 19.53 -13.36 2.93
CA THR A 142 20.05 -14.22 1.85
C THR A 142 21.51 -13.95 1.50
N GLY A 143 22.03 -12.77 1.88
CA GLY A 143 23.38 -12.31 1.56
C GLY A 143 24.43 -12.54 2.64
N ASP A 144 24.08 -13.08 3.82
CA ASP A 144 25.02 -13.33 4.92
C ASP A 144 25.37 -14.82 5.08
N PRO A 145 26.42 -15.31 4.39
CA PRO A 145 26.99 -16.60 4.68
C PRO A 145 28.09 -16.42 5.72
N ALA A 146 27.75 -16.24 7.00
CA ALA A 146 28.69 -16.30 8.13
C ALA A 146 30.06 -15.67 7.80
N THR A 147 30.18 -14.35 7.83
CA THR A 147 31.48 -13.67 7.67
C THR A 147 32.53 -14.35 8.57
N PRO A 148 33.48 -15.15 8.06
CA PRO A 148 34.59 -15.58 8.88
C PRO A 148 35.44 -14.33 9.00
N LEU A 149 35.55 -13.78 10.22
CA LEU A 149 36.64 -12.87 10.54
C LEU A 149 37.92 -13.59 10.12
N THR A 150 38.47 -13.23 8.96
CA THR A 150 39.75 -13.72 8.52
C THR A 150 40.74 -13.11 9.52
N PRO A 151 41.43 -13.90 10.36
CA PRO A 151 42.47 -13.30 11.19
C PRO A 151 43.52 -12.77 10.22
N ALA A 152 43.86 -11.49 10.39
CA ALA A 152 44.89 -10.85 9.59
C ALA A 152 46.18 -11.69 9.68
N PRO A 153 46.81 -12.04 8.54
CA PRO A 153 48.08 -12.74 8.57
C PRO A 153 49.19 -11.76 8.98
N GLY A 154 49.59 -11.86 10.25
CA GLY A 154 50.80 -11.29 10.83
C GLY A 154 50.93 -11.87 12.23
N ALA A 155 51.78 -12.87 12.53
CA ALA A 155 53.17 -13.05 12.09
C ALA A 155 53.98 -11.76 12.24
#